data_AF-A0A0U2DVP4-F1
#
_entry.id   AF-A0A0U2DVP4-F1
#
_cell.length_a   1.000
_cell.length_b   1.000
_cell.length_c   1.000
_cell.angle_alpha   90.00
_cell.angle_beta   90.00
_cell.angle_gamma   90.00
#
_symmetry.space_group_name_H-M   'P 1'
#
loop_
_entity.id
_entity.type
_entity.pdbx_description
1 polymer ?
#
loop_
_entity_poly.entity_id
_entity_poly.type
_entity_poly.pdbx_seq_one_letter_code
_entity_poly.pdbx_strand_id
1 'polypeptide(L)'
;MLWLYISGFFVSSWYVYMQRSFLMGVSICILLLLLYRYTSYSSPQSTSKTSPFECGFEPFSNMRRPFSMRFFILVVLFLIFDVETVLFFPALIKISITPYNLSVLVNLFILMVLLVGGLVYEWKNGMLDWTKS
;
A
#
# COMPACT_ATOMS: atom_id res chain seq x y z
N MET A 1 6.42 33.25 16.52
CA MET A 1 6.41 32.43 17.75
C MET A 1 5.02 31.85 18.03
N LEU A 2 3.96 32.68 18.14
CA LEU A 2 2.58 32.19 18.35
C LEU A 2 2.08 31.25 17.24
N TRP A 3 2.40 31.53 15.97
CA TRP A 3 1.99 30.72 14.82
C TRP A 3 2.59 29.30 14.84
N LEU A 4 3.85 29.16 15.25
CA LEU A 4 4.52 27.86 15.41
C LEU A 4 3.98 27.08 16.62
N TYR A 5 3.53 27.79 17.66
CA TYR A 5 2.90 27.17 18.82
C TYR A 5 1.50 26.66 18.49
N ILE A 6 0.72 27.43 17.72
CA ILE A 6 -0.63 27.03 17.28
C ILE A 6 -0.54 25.85 16.30
N SER A 7 0.39 25.87 15.34
CA SER A 7 0.60 24.74 14.43
C SER A 7 1.13 23.51 15.16
N GLY A 8 2.06 23.67 16.12
CA GLY A 8 2.56 22.60 16.97
C GLY A 8 1.48 21.96 17.85
N PHE A 9 0.63 22.78 18.47
CA PHE A 9 -0.51 22.31 19.28
C PHE A 9 -1.50 21.50 18.42
N PHE A 10 -1.87 22.00 17.24
CA PHE A 10 -2.78 21.31 16.33
C PHE A 10 -2.20 19.95 15.88
N VAL A 11 -0.91 19.89 15.54
CA VAL A 11 -0.23 18.65 15.14
C VAL A 11 -0.17 17.64 16.29
N SER A 12 0.20 18.09 17.50
CA SER A 12 0.24 17.20 18.67
C SER A 12 -1.13 16.65 19.04
N SER A 13 -2.16 17.48 18.96
CA SER A 13 -3.55 17.09 19.21
C SER A 13 -4.01 16.07 18.17
N TRP A 14 -3.80 16.36 16.89
CA TRP A 14 -4.11 15.46 15.77
C TRP A 14 -3.43 14.10 15.92
N TYR A 15 -2.13 14.09 16.25
CA TYR A 15 -1.37 12.86 16.47
C TYR A 15 -1.96 12.01 17.60
N VAL A 16 -2.32 12.64 18.72
CA VAL A 16 -2.96 11.96 19.85
C VAL A 16 -4.33 11.39 19.46
N TYR A 17 -5.12 12.10 18.64
CA TYR A 17 -6.39 11.58 18.13
C TYR A 17 -6.19 10.37 17.21
N MET A 18 -5.22 10.42 16.30
CA MET A 18 -4.89 9.29 15.41
C MET A 18 -4.45 8.05 16.21
N GLN A 19 -3.63 8.22 17.25
CA GLN A 19 -3.23 7.12 18.12
C GLN A 19 -4.42 6.51 18.85
N ARG A 20 -5.32 7.34 19.39
CA ARG A 20 -6.51 6.86 20.13
C ARG A 20 -7.47 6.09 19.23
N SER A 21 -7.75 6.57 18.02
CA SER A 21 -8.64 5.88 17.09
C SER A 21 -8.08 4.54 16.63
N PHE A 22 -6.75 4.47 16.39
CA PHE A 22 -6.07 3.22 16.06
C PHE A 22 -6.18 2.18 17.19
N LEU A 23 -5.91 2.60 18.44
CA LEU A 23 -6.03 1.72 19.61
C LEU A 23 -7.46 1.20 19.80
N MET A 24 -8.47 2.05 19.59
CA MET A 24 -9.87 1.64 19.63
C MET A 24 -10.16 0.58 18.55
N GLY A 25 -9.70 0.79 17.31
CA GLY A 25 -9.89 -0.16 16.21
C GLY A 25 -9.29 -1.54 16.53
N VAL A 26 -8.03 -1.56 17.00
CA VAL A 26 -7.35 -2.79 17.41
C VAL A 26 -8.09 -3.48 18.56
N SER A 27 -8.55 -2.73 19.57
CA SER A 27 -9.30 -3.31 20.69
C SER A 27 -10.61 -3.98 20.25
N ILE A 28 -11.33 -3.39 19.30
CA ILE A 28 -12.58 -3.94 18.76
C ILE A 28 -12.30 -5.24 18.01
N CYS A 29 -11.27 -5.28 17.16
CA CYS A 29 -10.87 -6.50 16.46
C CYS A 29 -10.53 -7.65 17.43
N ILE A 30 -9.78 -7.37 18.51
CA ILE A 30 -9.45 -8.36 19.53
C ILE A 30 -10.70 -8.85 20.24
N LEU A 31 -11.61 -7.95 20.61
CA LEU A 31 -12.85 -8.29 21.30
C LEU A 31 -13.73 -9.21 20.43
N LEU A 32 -13.85 -8.92 19.13
CA LEU A 32 -14.57 -9.77 18.17
C LEU A 32 -13.94 -11.15 18.03
N LEU A 33 -12.61 -11.25 17.97
CA LEU A 33 -11.91 -12.54 17.91
C LEU A 33 -12.10 -13.36 19.19
N LEU A 34 -12.11 -12.72 20.37
CA LEU A 34 -12.38 -13.38 21.64
C LEU A 34 -13.83 -13.86 21.73
N LEU A 35 -14.79 -13.04 21.31
CA LEU A 35 -16.20 -13.42 21.23
C LEU A 35 -16.40 -14.61 20.29
N TYR A 36 -15.77 -14.59 19.10
CA TYR A 36 -15.79 -15.72 18.18
C TYR A 36 -15.24 -16.98 18.85
N ARG A 37 -14.08 -16.88 19.52
CA ARG A 37 -13.45 -18.03 20.18
C ARG A 37 -14.29 -18.56 21.36
N TYR A 38 -15.00 -17.68 22.06
CA TYR A 38 -15.88 -18.05 23.16
C TYR A 38 -17.19 -18.69 22.69
N THR A 39 -17.77 -18.19 21.59
CA THR A 39 -19.04 -18.70 21.02
C THR A 39 -18.85 -19.89 20.10
N SER A 40 -17.64 -20.12 19.58
CA SER A 40 -17.35 -21.22 18.66
C SER A 40 -17.50 -22.58 19.36
N TYR A 41 -18.42 -23.39 18.85
CA TYR A 41 -18.56 -24.79 19.25
C TYR A 41 -17.46 -25.64 18.57
N SER A 42 -16.43 -25.98 19.32
CA SER A 42 -15.36 -26.86 18.84
C SER A 42 -15.82 -28.33 18.88
N SER A 43 -16.41 -28.83 17.80
CA SER A 43 -16.52 -30.29 17.58
C SER A 43 -15.11 -30.91 17.55
N PRO A 44 -14.91 -32.17 17.99
CA PRO A 44 -13.60 -32.82 17.89
C PRO A 44 -13.04 -32.70 16.47
N GLN A 45 -11.77 -32.34 16.35
CA GLN A 45 -11.07 -32.15 15.09
C GLN A 45 -11.09 -33.46 14.29
N SER A 46 -12.03 -33.60 13.37
CA SER A 46 -11.95 -34.61 12.33
C SER A 46 -10.95 -34.12 11.29
N THR A 47 -10.01 -34.97 10.89
CA THR A 47 -8.95 -34.69 9.90
C THR A 47 -9.49 -34.14 8.58
N SER A 48 -10.77 -34.42 8.26
CA SER A 48 -11.51 -33.90 7.11
C SER A 48 -11.88 -32.41 7.17
N LYS A 49 -11.90 -31.79 8.36
CA LYS A 49 -12.16 -30.33 8.50
C LYS A 49 -10.89 -29.50 8.35
N THR A 50 -9.73 -30.12 8.55
CA THR A 50 -8.40 -29.48 8.43
C THR A 50 -7.74 -29.77 7.09
N SER A 51 -8.32 -30.62 6.24
CA SER A 51 -7.82 -30.85 4.89
C SER A 51 -8.08 -29.64 3.99
N PRO A 52 -7.17 -29.31 3.06
CA PRO A 52 -7.37 -28.26 2.08
C PRO A 52 -8.66 -28.49 1.27
N PHE A 53 -9.28 -27.38 0.84
CA PHE A 53 -10.55 -27.37 0.13
C PHE A 53 -10.38 -27.86 -1.31
N GLU A 54 -10.17 -29.16 -1.48
CA GLU A 54 -10.16 -29.88 -2.75
C GLU A 54 -10.74 -31.29 -2.51
N CYS A 55 -11.97 -31.36 -1.97
CA CYS A 55 -12.75 -32.60 -1.87
C CYS A 55 -11.97 -33.87 -1.44
N GLY A 56 -11.03 -33.76 -0.48
CA GLY A 56 -10.27 -34.91 0.02
C GLY A 56 -9.28 -35.54 -0.97
N PHE A 57 -8.98 -34.89 -2.10
CA PHE A 57 -7.91 -35.31 -3.00
C PHE A 57 -6.57 -34.73 -2.54
N GLU A 58 -5.53 -35.56 -2.56
CA GLU A 58 -4.18 -35.05 -2.43
C GLU A 58 -3.86 -34.20 -3.67
N PRO A 59 -3.28 -33.00 -3.52
CA PRO A 59 -3.00 -32.13 -4.65
C PRO A 59 -2.13 -32.86 -5.67
N PHE A 60 -2.64 -33.02 -6.90
CA PHE A 60 -2.04 -33.83 -7.97
C PHE A 60 -0.64 -33.38 -8.43
N SER A 61 -0.14 -32.26 -7.93
CA SER A 61 1.22 -31.80 -8.21
C SER A 61 1.70 -30.85 -7.12
N ASN A 62 3.03 -30.74 -6.95
CA ASN A 62 3.64 -29.66 -6.20
C ASN A 62 3.09 -28.33 -6.75
N MET A 63 2.26 -27.65 -5.96
CA MET A 63 1.67 -26.33 -6.23
C MET A 63 2.74 -25.21 -6.23
N ARG A 64 3.99 -25.54 -6.58
CA ARG A 64 5.13 -24.63 -6.73
C ARG A 64 5.30 -24.23 -8.19
N ARG A 65 4.20 -23.90 -8.88
CA ARG A 65 4.35 -23.13 -10.12
C ARG A 65 4.88 -21.77 -9.71
N PRO A 66 5.98 -21.29 -10.31
CA PRO A 66 6.48 -19.97 -9.99
C PRO A 66 5.36 -18.96 -10.19
N PHE A 67 5.21 -18.08 -9.20
CA PHE A 67 4.28 -16.97 -9.23
C PHE A 67 4.46 -16.14 -10.50
N SER A 68 3.38 -15.56 -11.03
CA SER A 68 3.44 -14.90 -12.32
C SER A 68 4.39 -13.70 -12.28
N MET A 69 5.28 -13.58 -13.27
CA MET A 69 6.23 -12.46 -13.38
C MET A 69 5.54 -11.10 -13.50
N ARG A 70 4.25 -11.09 -13.90
CA ARG A 70 3.46 -9.87 -14.08
C ARG A 70 3.18 -9.16 -12.75
N PHE A 71 2.83 -9.92 -11.72
CA PHE A 71 2.63 -9.33 -10.38
C PHE A 71 3.94 -8.78 -9.81
N PHE A 72 5.08 -9.41 -10.13
CA PHE A 72 6.38 -8.88 -9.73
C PHE A 72 6.68 -7.52 -10.38
N ILE A 73 6.43 -7.36 -11.68
CA ILE A 73 6.62 -6.08 -12.39
C ILE A 73 5.70 -4.99 -11.82
N LEU A 74 4.45 -5.32 -11.50
CA LEU A 74 3.52 -4.38 -10.87
C LEU A 74 4.01 -3.88 -9.51
N VAL A 75 4.59 -4.76 -8.69
CA VAL A 75 5.16 -4.38 -7.38
C VAL A 75 6.37 -3.47 -7.55
N VAL A 76 7.27 -3.78 -8.49
CA VAL A 76 8.44 -2.93 -8.77
C VAL A 76 8.01 -1.57 -9.32
N LEU A 77 7.04 -1.54 -10.23
CA LEU A 77 6.50 -0.29 -10.78
C LEU A 77 5.85 0.57 -9.69
N PHE A 78 5.04 -0.04 -8.80
CA PHE A 78 4.44 0.65 -7.67
C PHE A 78 5.51 1.22 -6.73
N LEU A 79 6.57 0.47 -6.43
CA LEU A 79 7.67 0.91 -5.58
C LEU A 79 8.39 2.12 -6.16
N ILE A 80 8.70 2.10 -7.46
CA ILE A 80 9.37 3.22 -8.13
C ILE A 80 8.46 4.47 -8.13
N PHE A 81 7.19 4.30 -8.52
CA PHE A 81 6.22 5.39 -8.51
C PHE A 81 6.01 6.00 -7.12
N ASP A 82 5.94 5.16 -6.06
CA ASP A 82 5.79 5.63 -4.68
C ASP A 82 6.98 6.51 -4.27
N VAL A 83 8.21 6.06 -4.54
CA VAL A 83 9.43 6.86 -4.26
C VAL A 83 9.43 8.19 -5.03
N GLU A 84 9.02 8.19 -6.29
CA GLU A 84 8.94 9.41 -7.11
C GLU A 84 7.89 10.39 -6.59
N THR A 85 6.73 9.92 -6.14
CA THR A 85 5.70 10.79 -5.54
C THR A 85 6.15 11.41 -4.22
N VAL A 86 6.93 10.69 -3.41
CA VAL A 86 7.55 11.23 -2.18
C VAL A 86 8.51 12.37 -2.50
N LEU A 87 9.25 12.30 -3.61
CA LEU A 87 10.14 13.38 -4.08
C LEU A 87 9.37 14.55 -4.71
N PHE A 88 8.21 14.29 -5.29
CA PHE A 88 7.35 15.31 -5.90
C PHE A 88 6.76 16.28 -4.87
N PHE A 89 6.31 15.78 -3.72
CA PHE A 89 5.67 16.60 -2.67
C PHE A 89 6.52 17.77 -2.13
N PRO A 90 7.79 17.60 -1.69
CA PRO A 90 8.62 18.71 -1.24
C PRO A 90 8.94 19.70 -2.37
N ALA A 91 8.97 19.25 -3.62
CA ALA A 91 9.16 20.13 -4.77
C ALA A 91 7.93 21.03 -5.02
N LEU A 92 6.70 20.52 -4.83
CA LEU A 92 5.48 21.34 -4.85
C LEU A 92 5.47 22.41 -3.77
N ILE A 93 5.90 22.06 -2.55
CA ILE A 93 6.02 23.03 -1.44
C ILE A 93 7.06 24.13 -1.78
N LYS A 94 8.15 23.77 -2.46
CA LYS A 94 9.15 24.77 -2.89
C LYS A 94 8.61 25.74 -3.94
N ILE A 95 7.75 25.29 -4.85
CA ILE A 95 7.06 26.19 -5.81
C ILE A 95 6.15 27.17 -5.07
N SER A 96 5.38 26.72 -4.07
CA SER A 96 4.45 27.61 -3.37
C SER A 96 5.17 28.73 -2.61
N ILE A 97 6.38 28.47 -2.13
CA ILE A 97 7.22 29.47 -1.44
C ILE A 97 8.01 30.34 -2.43
N THR A 98 8.53 29.74 -3.51
CA THR A 98 9.40 30.41 -4.50
C THR A 98 8.96 30.10 -5.94
N PRO A 99 7.86 30.72 -6.43
CA PRO A 99 7.24 30.33 -7.71
C PRO A 99 8.10 30.64 -8.94
N TYR A 100 9.01 31.61 -8.85
CA TYR A 100 9.86 32.05 -9.96
C TYR A 100 11.23 31.35 -10.01
N ASN A 101 11.46 30.35 -9.16
CA ASN A 101 12.72 29.63 -9.17
C ASN A 101 12.77 28.64 -10.34
N LEU A 102 13.44 29.06 -11.42
CA LEU A 102 13.67 28.25 -12.63
C LEU A 102 14.24 26.87 -12.34
N SER A 103 15.14 26.73 -11.36
CA SER A 103 15.72 25.43 -11.00
C SER A 103 14.67 24.46 -10.45
N VAL A 104 13.74 24.95 -9.63
CA VAL A 104 12.67 24.12 -9.06
C VAL A 104 11.67 23.71 -10.15
N LEU A 105 11.33 24.62 -11.07
CA LEU A 105 10.46 24.33 -12.20
C LEU A 105 11.06 23.27 -13.14
N VAL A 106 12.35 23.38 -13.46
CA VAL A 106 13.06 22.41 -14.28
C VAL A 106 13.10 21.03 -13.60
N ASN A 107 13.41 20.98 -12.30
CA ASN A 107 13.43 19.71 -11.56
C ASN A 107 12.05 19.03 -11.53
N LEU A 108 10.98 19.80 -11.35
CA LEU A 108 9.61 19.26 -11.39
C LEU A 108 9.21 18.78 -12.78
N PHE A 109 9.60 19.52 -13.82
CA PHE A 109 9.37 19.08 -15.19
C PHE A 109 10.08 17.76 -15.49
N ILE A 110 11.34 17.62 -15.08
CA ILE A 110 12.11 16.37 -15.22
C ILE A 110 11.41 15.23 -14.48
N LEU A 111 10.97 15.45 -13.25
CA LEU A 111 10.28 14.44 -12.44
C LEU A 111 8.95 14.01 -13.08
N MET A 112 8.18 14.95 -13.63
CA MET A 112 6.94 14.64 -14.36
C MET A 112 7.18 13.86 -15.66
N VAL A 113 8.22 14.21 -16.41
CA VAL A 113 8.61 13.46 -17.62
C VAL A 113 9.03 12.04 -17.26
N LEU A 114 9.74 11.86 -16.13
CA LEU A 114 10.19 10.55 -15.68
C LEU A 114 9.00 9.67 -15.24
N LEU A 115 8.10 10.22 -14.42
CA LEU A 115 6.85 9.55 -14.00
C LEU A 115 6.00 9.09 -15.18
N VAL A 116 5.65 10.02 -16.08
CA VAL A 116 4.75 9.73 -17.22
C VAL A 116 5.48 8.92 -18.28
N GLY A 117 6.74 9.24 -18.56
CA GLY A 117 7.55 8.56 -19.56
C GLY A 117 7.84 7.11 -19.19
N GLY A 118 8.17 6.83 -17.93
CA GLY A 118 8.37 5.48 -17.43
C GLY A 118 7.10 4.63 -17.55
N LEU A 119 5.95 5.18 -17.16
CA LEU A 119 4.66 4.49 -17.28
C LEU A 119 4.28 4.20 -18.75
N VAL A 120 4.47 5.17 -19.65
CA VAL A 120 4.21 4.98 -21.08
C VAL A 120 5.15 3.94 -21.70
N TYR A 121 6.41 3.90 -21.30
CA TYR A 121 7.38 2.91 -21.77
C TYR A 121 6.94 1.49 -21.38
N GLU A 122 6.60 1.27 -20.11
CA GLU A 122 6.14 -0.03 -19.62
C GLU A 122 4.81 -0.47 -20.23
N TRP A 123 3.90 0.49 -20.48
CA TRP A 123 2.66 0.21 -21.20
C TRP A 123 2.92 -0.23 -22.64
N LYS A 124 3.82 0.43 -23.37
CA LYS A 124 4.19 0.03 -24.74
C LYS A 124 4.83 -1.35 -24.80
N ASN A 125 5.52 -1.78 -23.74
CA ASN A 125 6.09 -3.12 -23.64
C ASN A 125 5.03 -4.22 -23.36
N GLY A 126 3.75 -3.86 -23.20
CA GLY A 126 2.66 -4.80 -22.96
C GLY A 126 2.74 -5.49 -21.59
N MET A 127 3.57 -4.99 -20.67
CA MET A 127 3.70 -5.55 -19.32
C MET A 127 2.45 -5.33 -18.46
N LEU A 128 1.63 -4.33 -18.83
CA LEU A 128 0.38 -3.95 -18.17
C LEU A 128 -0.87 -4.54 -18.83
N ASP A 129 -0.75 -5.23 -19.97
CA ASP A 129 -1.92 -5.77 -20.68
C ASP A 129 -2.43 -7.05 -20.00
N TRP A 130 -3.70 -7.02 -19.58
CA TRP A 130 -4.33 -8.13 -18.84
C TRP A 130 -5.00 -9.18 -19.73
N THR A 131 -5.00 -9.02 -21.05
CA THR A 131 -5.74 -9.90 -21.96
C THR A 131 -4.92 -10.33 -23.15
N LYS A 132 -4.16 -11.41 -22.94
CA LYS A 132 -3.96 -12.50 -23.91
C LYS A 132 -3.64 -13.74 -23.09
N SER A 133 -4.69 -14.44 -22.68
CA SER A 133 -4.63 -15.88 -22.39
C SER A 133 -4.85 -16.62 -23.69
#